data_AF-A0AAP8FWT7-F1
#
_entry.id   AF-A0AAP8FWT7-F1
#
_cell.length_a   1.000
_cell.length_b   1.000
_cell.length_c   1.000
_cell.angle_alpha   90.00
_cell.angle_beta   90.00
_cell.angle_gamma   90.00
#
_symmetry.space_group_name_H-M   'P 1'
#
loop_
_entity.id
_entity.type
_entity.pdbx_description
1 polymer ?
#
loop_
_entity_poly.entity_id
_entity_poly.type
_entity_poly.pdbx_seq_one_letter_code
_entity_poly.pdbx_strand_id
1 'polypeptide(L)'
;MTKISFEIQQQIIQCFGLCFHYKDTVVSFMQTSGVPNDLILKSKSEPKFVWAKNIINELNKTENGRLIIRRIATEFYKMKNIPDEVQDRDRGLDALRKLKRLIVDTQQNKVNETLNNSYHRSKQEMKIQLKQQRLQKIEELKTEYYSLFSSENPQERGYRLEKIVANLFRINDIDYHDSYRNSTNTQQLDGYFRFEGFDYLVEMKWEKNPVNSPKIASLKQKVDTKLTSTRGLFLSINGFRDEVIQDFSNKDAKILFMDGQELAYILENRISLYEALKVKIIGASKTGNPNVSIINQE
;
A
#
# COMPACT_ATOMS: atom_id res chain seq x y z
N MET A 1 -8.91 24.82 -12.51
CA MET A 1 -8.45 26.03 -11.81
C MET A 1 -9.52 26.51 -10.83
N THR A 2 -9.23 26.58 -9.52
CA THR A 2 -10.24 26.89 -8.48
C THR A 2 -10.68 28.36 -8.52
N LYS A 3 -11.96 28.62 -8.80
CA LYS A 3 -12.57 29.96 -8.70
C LYS A 3 -12.24 30.60 -7.34
N ILE A 4 -11.99 31.91 -7.29
CA ILE A 4 -11.92 32.62 -5.99
C ILE A 4 -13.28 32.46 -5.30
N SER A 5 -13.26 32.06 -4.03
CA SER A 5 -14.47 31.87 -3.23
C SER A 5 -15.32 33.15 -3.20
N PHE A 6 -16.64 33.00 -3.17
CA PHE A 6 -17.58 34.11 -3.03
C PHE A 6 -17.23 35.02 -1.85
N GLU A 7 -16.81 34.46 -0.71
CA GLU A 7 -16.46 35.21 0.49
C GLU A 7 -15.28 36.17 0.28
N ILE A 8 -14.18 35.69 -0.33
CA ILE A 8 -13.05 36.56 -0.73
C ILE A 8 -13.52 37.67 -1.68
N GLN A 9 -14.40 37.38 -2.65
CA GLN A 9 -14.89 38.40 -3.58
C GLN A 9 -15.73 39.47 -2.88
N GLN A 10 -16.60 39.08 -1.95
CA GLN A 10 -17.34 40.04 -1.12
C GLN A 10 -16.40 40.88 -0.27
N GLN A 11 -15.36 40.27 0.30
CA GLN A 11 -14.41 40.98 1.14
C GLN A 11 -13.50 41.93 0.33
N ILE A 12 -13.19 41.61 -0.93
CA ILE A 12 -12.54 42.54 -1.88
C ILE A 12 -13.41 43.79 -2.08
N ILE A 13 -14.72 43.61 -2.27
CA ILE A 13 -15.67 44.74 -2.42
C ILE A 13 -15.68 45.61 -1.16
N GLN A 14 -15.66 44.99 0.03
CA GLN A 14 -15.53 45.73 1.30
C GLN A 14 -14.24 46.55 1.36
N CYS A 15 -13.11 45.97 0.96
CA CYS A 15 -11.83 46.68 0.94
C CYS A 15 -11.84 47.86 -0.03
N PHE A 16 -12.44 47.73 -1.22
CA PHE A 16 -12.58 48.88 -2.13
C PHE A 16 -13.44 50.02 -1.54
N GLY A 17 -14.48 49.68 -0.79
CA GLY A 17 -15.35 50.67 -0.17
C GLY A 17 -14.72 51.38 1.03
N LEU A 18 -13.93 50.66 1.82
CA LEU A 18 -13.46 51.10 3.15
C LEU A 18 -11.97 51.47 3.19
N CYS A 19 -11.12 50.92 2.32
CA CYS A 19 -9.67 51.15 2.35
C CYS A 19 -9.21 52.36 1.53
N PHE A 20 -10.13 53.10 0.88
CA PHE A 20 -9.79 54.26 0.05
C PHE A 20 -10.76 55.39 0.36
N HIS A 21 -10.30 56.64 0.32
CA HIS A 21 -11.20 57.80 0.37
C HIS A 21 -11.54 58.27 -1.05
N TYR A 22 -10.52 58.64 -1.83
CA TYR A 22 -10.66 59.17 -3.18
C TYR A 22 -10.84 58.07 -4.24
N LYS A 23 -11.69 58.36 -5.24
CA LYS A 23 -11.91 57.46 -6.37
C LYS A 23 -10.70 57.35 -7.30
N ASP A 24 -9.87 58.38 -7.38
CA ASP A 24 -8.66 58.32 -8.21
C ASP A 24 -7.62 57.36 -7.64
N THR A 25 -7.49 57.27 -6.31
CA THR A 25 -6.68 56.24 -5.65
C THR A 25 -7.20 54.83 -5.96
N VAL A 26 -8.52 54.64 -6.03
CA VAL A 26 -9.15 53.38 -6.45
C VAL A 26 -8.81 53.06 -7.92
N VAL A 27 -8.84 54.06 -8.82
CA VAL A 27 -8.42 53.88 -10.23
C VAL A 27 -6.98 53.38 -10.29
N SER A 28 -6.05 54.05 -9.61
CA SER A 28 -4.64 53.65 -9.61
C SER A 28 -4.46 52.23 -9.10
N PHE A 29 -5.13 51.85 -8.00
CA PHE A 29 -5.08 50.48 -7.48
C PHE A 29 -5.63 49.44 -8.46
N MET A 30 -6.77 49.74 -9.12
CA MET A 30 -7.37 48.85 -10.13
C MET A 30 -6.44 48.68 -11.35
N GLN A 31 -5.80 49.75 -11.79
CA GLN A 31 -4.82 49.72 -12.88
C GLN A 31 -3.59 48.88 -12.51
N THR A 32 -3.03 49.06 -11.31
CA THR A 32 -1.93 48.23 -10.79
C THR A 32 -2.30 46.75 -10.72
N SER A 33 -3.56 46.45 -10.41
CA SER A 33 -4.08 45.08 -10.38
C SER A 33 -4.35 44.49 -11.78
N GLY A 34 -4.25 45.29 -12.84
CA GLY A 34 -4.46 44.89 -14.24
C GLY A 34 -5.92 44.90 -14.68
N VAL A 35 -6.78 45.69 -14.04
CA VAL A 35 -8.17 45.89 -14.50
C VAL A 35 -8.16 46.77 -15.76
N PRO A 36 -8.87 46.37 -16.85
CA PRO A 36 -8.94 47.18 -18.07
C PRO A 36 -9.54 48.57 -17.84
N ASN A 37 -8.93 49.60 -18.43
CA ASN A 37 -9.33 51.00 -18.22
C ASN A 37 -10.76 51.31 -18.68
N ASP A 38 -11.20 50.72 -19.78
CA ASP A 38 -12.57 50.81 -20.28
C ASP A 38 -13.58 50.32 -19.22
N LEU A 39 -13.25 49.22 -18.55
CA LEU A 39 -14.07 48.65 -17.49
C LEU A 39 -14.08 49.53 -16.23
N ILE A 40 -12.93 50.10 -15.84
CA ILE A 40 -12.80 51.03 -14.71
C ILE A 40 -13.68 52.26 -14.93
N LEU A 41 -13.58 52.89 -16.10
CA LEU A 41 -14.26 54.16 -16.41
C LEU A 41 -15.78 54.00 -16.54
N LYS A 42 -16.26 52.85 -17.03
CA LYS A 42 -17.68 52.55 -17.25
C LYS A 42 -18.56 52.75 -16.00
N SER A 43 -18.02 52.58 -14.81
CA SER A 43 -18.78 52.69 -13.55
C SER A 43 -18.10 53.58 -12.50
N LYS A 44 -17.16 54.46 -12.90
CA LYS A 44 -16.44 55.35 -11.97
C LYS A 44 -17.37 56.31 -11.22
N SER A 45 -18.51 56.70 -11.82
CA SER A 45 -19.50 57.58 -11.19
C SER A 45 -20.19 56.93 -9.98
N GLU A 46 -20.28 55.61 -9.93
CA GLU A 46 -20.96 54.86 -8.87
C GLU A 46 -20.27 54.97 -7.50
N PRO A 47 -20.99 54.74 -6.38
CA PRO A 47 -20.37 54.57 -5.07
C PRO A 47 -19.34 53.42 -5.07
N LYS A 48 -18.23 53.54 -4.33
CA LYS A 48 -17.09 52.59 -4.37
C LYS A 48 -17.48 51.11 -4.21
N PHE A 49 -18.45 50.80 -3.34
CA PHE A 49 -18.96 49.43 -3.16
C PHE A 49 -19.68 48.91 -4.41
N VAL A 50 -20.55 49.73 -4.99
CA VAL A 50 -21.32 49.39 -6.21
C VAL A 50 -20.37 49.28 -7.40
N TRP A 51 -19.43 50.22 -7.51
CA TRP A 51 -18.40 50.22 -8.53
C TRP A 51 -17.56 48.94 -8.48
N ALA A 52 -16.97 48.61 -7.32
CA ALA A 52 -16.19 47.39 -7.14
C ALA A 52 -17.00 46.13 -7.45
N LYS A 53 -18.27 46.08 -7.01
CA LYS A 53 -19.18 44.96 -7.33
C LYS A 53 -19.36 44.78 -8.83
N ASN A 54 -19.57 45.86 -9.57
CA ASN A 54 -19.73 45.82 -11.03
C ASN A 54 -18.45 45.33 -11.72
N ILE A 55 -17.29 45.83 -11.30
CA ILE A 55 -15.98 45.37 -11.81
C ILE A 55 -15.81 43.86 -11.59
N ILE A 56 -16.02 43.38 -10.36
CA ILE A 56 -15.87 41.96 -10.01
C ILE A 56 -16.86 41.08 -10.80
N ASN A 57 -18.10 41.54 -11.00
CA ASN A 57 -19.10 40.81 -11.78
C ASN A 57 -18.69 40.66 -13.25
N GLU A 58 -18.19 41.73 -13.88
CA GLU A 58 -17.72 41.67 -15.27
C GLU A 58 -16.47 40.80 -15.41
N LEU A 59 -15.51 40.93 -14.50
CA LEU A 59 -14.29 40.11 -14.51
C LEU A 59 -14.57 38.62 -14.29
N ASN A 60 -15.59 38.25 -13.52
CA ASN A 60 -15.94 36.83 -13.29
C ASN A 60 -16.40 36.09 -14.55
N LYS A 61 -16.89 36.80 -15.58
CA LYS A 61 -17.43 36.22 -16.81
C LYS A 61 -16.39 35.44 -17.61
N THR A 62 -15.11 35.82 -17.52
CA THR A 62 -14.03 35.21 -18.30
C THR A 62 -12.97 34.56 -17.41
N GLU A 63 -12.18 33.65 -17.96
CA GLU A 63 -11.04 33.06 -17.24
C GLU A 63 -9.93 34.08 -16.97
N ASN A 64 -9.64 34.95 -17.95
CA ASN A 64 -8.68 36.03 -17.79
C ASN A 64 -9.12 37.04 -16.72
N GLY A 65 -10.41 37.40 -16.69
CA GLY A 65 -10.93 38.28 -15.65
C GLY A 65 -10.84 37.66 -14.25
N ARG A 66 -11.03 36.35 -14.11
CA ARG A 66 -10.78 35.63 -12.83
C ARG A 66 -9.30 35.67 -12.40
N LEU A 67 -8.34 35.73 -13.33
CA LEU A 67 -6.93 35.97 -13.00
C LEU A 67 -6.70 37.40 -12.49
N ILE A 68 -7.38 38.39 -13.06
CA ILE A 68 -7.32 39.78 -12.61
C ILE A 68 -7.89 39.90 -11.18
N ILE A 69 -9.00 39.22 -10.85
CA ILE A 69 -9.52 39.20 -9.47
C ILE A 69 -8.48 38.61 -8.49
N ARG A 70 -7.69 37.60 -8.89
CA ARG A 70 -6.57 37.09 -8.06
C ARG A 70 -5.48 38.13 -7.86
N ARG A 71 -5.15 38.91 -8.89
CA ARG A 71 -4.18 40.01 -8.77
C ARG A 71 -4.70 41.08 -7.82
N ILE A 72 -5.96 41.48 -7.94
CA ILE A 72 -6.63 42.40 -6.99
C ILE A 72 -6.49 41.89 -5.54
N ALA A 73 -6.85 40.63 -5.29
CA ALA A 73 -6.72 40.02 -3.96
C ALA A 73 -5.27 40.04 -3.45
N THR A 74 -4.31 39.79 -4.35
CA THR A 74 -2.88 39.79 -4.04
C THR A 74 -2.35 41.19 -3.73
N GLU A 75 -2.78 42.21 -4.48
CA GLU A 75 -2.39 43.59 -4.22
C GLU A 75 -2.94 44.08 -2.88
N PHE A 76 -4.20 43.75 -2.54
CA PHE A 76 -4.72 44.00 -1.20
C PHE A 76 -3.91 43.24 -0.12
N TYR A 77 -3.55 41.98 -0.37
CA TYR A 77 -2.75 41.21 0.59
C TYR A 77 -1.39 41.86 0.89
N LYS A 78 -0.76 42.48 -0.12
CA LYS A 78 0.51 43.19 0.00
C LYS A 78 0.41 44.54 0.72
N MET A 79 -0.76 45.17 0.76
CA MET A 79 -0.95 46.46 1.44
C MET A 79 -0.59 46.34 2.93
N LYS A 80 0.40 47.08 3.40
CA LYS A 80 0.78 47.11 4.83
C LYS A 80 -0.14 48.02 5.65
N ASN A 81 -0.64 49.08 5.02
CA ASN A 81 -1.52 50.08 5.61
C ASN A 81 -2.50 50.58 4.55
N ILE A 82 -3.53 51.31 4.98
CA ILE A 82 -4.44 52.05 4.09
C ILE A 82 -3.99 53.52 3.98
N PRO A 83 -4.37 54.23 2.91
CA PRO A 83 -4.04 55.65 2.71
C PRO A 83 -4.51 56.55 3.87
N ASP A 84 -3.76 57.62 4.13
CA ASP A 84 -3.96 58.49 5.30
C ASP A 84 -5.22 59.34 5.24
N GLU A 85 -5.73 59.58 4.04
CA GLU A 85 -6.97 60.30 3.79
C GLU A 85 -8.26 59.52 4.16
N VAL A 86 -8.17 58.25 4.52
CA VAL A 86 -9.33 57.45 4.92
C VAL A 86 -9.85 57.93 6.27
N GLN A 87 -11.10 58.40 6.32
CA GLN A 87 -11.72 58.93 7.53
C GLN A 87 -11.94 57.84 8.61
N ASP A 88 -12.57 56.72 8.24
CA ASP A 88 -12.84 55.60 9.15
C ASP A 88 -11.76 54.52 8.98
N ARG A 89 -10.58 54.79 9.56
CA ARG A 89 -9.41 53.92 9.39
C ARG A 89 -9.60 52.54 10.02
N ASP A 90 -10.30 52.46 11.14
CA ASP A 90 -10.48 51.20 11.87
C ASP A 90 -11.28 50.20 11.04
N ARG A 91 -12.39 50.64 10.42
CA ARG A 91 -13.17 49.77 9.53
C ARG A 91 -12.41 49.36 8.28
N GLY A 92 -11.61 50.26 7.71
CA GLY A 92 -10.76 49.95 6.56
C GLY A 92 -9.69 48.89 6.89
N LEU A 93 -8.99 49.08 8.00
CA LEU A 93 -7.98 48.14 8.47
C LEU A 93 -8.59 46.79 8.84
N ASP A 94 -9.76 46.76 9.48
CA ASP A 94 -10.45 45.52 9.81
C ASP A 94 -10.89 44.75 8.55
N ALA A 95 -11.44 45.46 7.57
CA ALA A 95 -11.78 44.86 6.28
C ALA A 95 -10.57 44.25 5.58
N LEU A 96 -9.42 44.94 5.60
CA LEU A 96 -8.17 44.45 5.04
C LEU A 96 -7.64 43.22 5.79
N ARG A 97 -7.64 43.25 7.14
CA ARG A 97 -7.22 42.09 7.97
C ARG A 97 -8.08 40.87 7.68
N LYS A 98 -9.41 41.04 7.59
CA LYS A 98 -10.33 39.95 7.27
C LYS A 98 -10.05 39.35 5.89
N LEU A 99 -9.78 40.18 4.87
CA LEU A 99 -9.40 39.69 3.55
C LEU A 99 -8.11 38.86 3.60
N LYS A 100 -7.09 39.35 4.31
CA LYS A 100 -5.82 38.63 4.45
C LYS A 100 -6.01 37.27 5.10
N ARG A 101 -6.80 37.19 6.17
CA ARG A 101 -7.12 35.93 6.85
C ARG A 101 -7.76 34.91 5.89
N LEU A 102 -8.79 35.33 5.15
CA LEU A 102 -9.48 34.48 4.17
C LEU A 102 -8.55 33.93 3.08
N ILE A 103 -7.61 34.76 2.60
CA ILE A 103 -6.61 34.35 1.60
C ILE A 103 -5.66 33.30 2.18
N VAL A 104 -5.17 33.49 3.41
CA VAL A 104 -4.25 32.56 4.09
C VAL A 104 -4.94 31.22 4.35
N ASP A 105 -6.14 31.22 4.92
CA ASP A 105 -6.90 30.01 5.24
C ASP A 105 -7.13 29.15 3.96
N THR A 106 -7.46 29.81 2.85
CA THR A 106 -7.67 29.13 1.57
C THR A 106 -6.38 28.52 1.00
N GLN A 107 -5.24 29.20 1.19
CA GLN A 107 -3.93 28.70 0.76
C GLN A 107 -3.49 27.50 1.61
N GLN A 108 -3.67 27.56 2.93
CA GLN A 108 -3.33 26.48 3.86
C GLN A 108 -4.18 25.22 3.63
N ASN A 109 -5.50 25.37 3.45
CA ASN A 109 -6.39 24.25 3.18
C ASN A 109 -6.02 23.50 1.89
N LYS A 110 -5.65 24.23 0.83
CA LYS A 110 -5.25 23.62 -0.45
C LYS A 110 -3.91 22.87 -0.36
N VAL A 111 -2.97 23.36 0.45
CA VAL A 111 -1.69 22.68 0.71
C VAL A 111 -1.94 21.39 1.50
N ASN A 112 -2.78 21.44 2.55
CA ASN A 112 -3.12 20.28 3.37
C ASN A 112 -3.85 19.19 2.57
N GLU A 113 -4.79 19.55 1.70
CA GLU A 113 -5.45 18.59 0.79
C GLU A 113 -4.46 17.93 -0.17
N THR A 114 -3.50 18.69 -0.71
CA THR A 114 -2.49 18.17 -1.64
C THR A 114 -1.54 17.20 -0.93
N LEU A 115 -1.11 17.52 0.29
CA LEU A 115 -0.24 16.67 1.11
C LEU A 115 -0.94 15.37 1.56
N ASN A 116 -2.22 15.44 1.94
CA ASN A 116 -2.98 14.24 2.31
C ASN A 116 -3.17 13.32 1.10
N ASN A 117 -3.51 13.89 -0.06
CA ASN A 117 -3.69 13.11 -1.29
C ASN A 117 -2.38 12.46 -1.75
N SER A 118 -1.23 13.14 -1.63
CA SER A 118 0.06 12.56 -2.00
C SER A 118 0.49 11.44 -1.03
N TYR A 119 0.23 11.58 0.27
CA TYR A 119 0.51 10.55 1.27
C TYR A 119 -0.31 9.27 1.04
N HIS A 120 -1.61 9.41 0.79
CA HIS A 120 -2.46 8.24 0.51
C HIS A 120 -2.05 7.54 -0.79
N ARG A 121 -1.70 8.32 -1.82
CA ARG A 121 -1.21 7.79 -3.10
C ARG A 121 0.11 7.05 -2.94
N SER A 122 1.11 7.63 -2.27
CA SER A 122 2.41 6.98 -2.07
C SER A 122 2.29 5.69 -1.26
N LYS A 123 1.41 5.67 -0.25
CA LYS A 123 1.11 4.46 0.53
C LYS A 123 0.45 3.36 -0.32
N GLN A 124 -0.43 3.72 -1.24
CA GLN A 124 -1.05 2.77 -2.18
C GLN A 124 -0.03 2.25 -3.20
N GLU A 125 0.80 3.13 -3.77
CA GLU A 125 1.87 2.77 -4.70
C GLU A 125 2.88 1.81 -4.05
N MET A 126 3.31 2.08 -2.81
CA MET A 126 4.19 1.19 -2.05
C MET A 126 3.56 -0.20 -1.85
N LYS A 127 2.27 -0.28 -1.52
CA LYS A 127 1.56 -1.57 -1.37
C LYS A 127 1.51 -2.36 -2.68
N ILE A 128 1.23 -1.68 -3.78
CA ILE A 128 1.20 -2.31 -5.11
C ILE A 128 2.61 -2.81 -5.48
N GLN A 129 3.64 -2.00 -5.25
CA GLN A 129 5.02 -2.36 -5.53
C GLN A 129 5.49 -3.56 -4.71
N LEU A 130 5.19 -3.60 -3.40
CA LEU A 130 5.51 -4.74 -2.55
C LEU A 130 4.80 -6.03 -3.02
N LYS A 131 3.53 -5.92 -3.42
CA LYS A 131 2.78 -7.06 -3.97
C LYS A 131 3.39 -7.55 -5.28
N GLN A 132 3.77 -6.64 -6.17
CA GLN A 132 4.42 -6.97 -7.45
C GLN A 132 5.78 -7.65 -7.22
N GLN A 133 6.60 -7.12 -6.32
CA GLN A 133 7.89 -7.73 -5.96
C GLN A 133 7.71 -9.14 -5.38
N ARG A 134 6.70 -9.35 -4.53
CA ARG A 134 6.39 -10.68 -4.00
C ARG A 134 5.98 -11.65 -5.11
N LEU A 135 5.09 -11.25 -6.01
CA LEU A 135 4.66 -12.08 -7.14
C LEU A 135 5.82 -12.43 -8.06
N GLN A 136 6.71 -11.47 -8.34
CA GLN A 136 7.90 -11.70 -9.15
C GLN A 136 8.81 -12.76 -8.51
N LYS A 137 9.09 -12.66 -7.20
CA LYS A 137 9.90 -13.66 -6.50
C LYS A 137 9.28 -15.06 -6.53
N ILE A 138 7.95 -15.16 -6.40
CA ILE A 138 7.25 -16.45 -6.52
C ILE A 138 7.39 -17.01 -7.95
N GLU A 139 7.29 -16.17 -8.98
CA GLU A 139 7.48 -16.56 -10.38
C GLU A 139 8.91 -17.05 -10.66
N GLU A 140 9.92 -16.41 -10.06
CA GLU A 140 11.32 -16.84 -10.11
C GLU A 140 11.48 -18.24 -9.49
N LEU A 141 10.91 -18.47 -8.30
CA LEU A 141 10.94 -19.79 -7.64
C LEU A 141 10.20 -20.86 -8.46
N LYS A 142 9.07 -20.51 -9.07
CA LYS A 142 8.29 -21.40 -9.94
C LYS A 142 9.11 -21.83 -11.16
N THR A 143 9.77 -20.86 -11.80
CA THR A 143 10.63 -21.10 -12.96
C THR A 143 11.82 -21.99 -12.58
N GLU A 144 12.46 -21.71 -11.44
CA GLU A 144 13.54 -22.54 -10.93
C GLU A 144 13.05 -23.96 -10.67
N TYR A 145 11.93 -24.14 -9.95
CA TYR A 145 11.33 -25.44 -9.67
C TYR A 145 11.07 -26.26 -10.93
N TYR A 146 10.46 -25.67 -11.96
CA TYR A 146 10.20 -26.38 -13.21
C TYR A 146 11.48 -26.74 -13.97
N SER A 147 12.52 -25.92 -13.89
CA SER A 147 13.82 -26.24 -14.53
C SER A 147 14.49 -27.50 -13.94
N LEU A 148 14.22 -27.80 -12.67
CA LEU A 148 14.81 -28.94 -11.96
C LEU A 148 14.31 -30.30 -12.45
N PHE A 149 13.17 -30.37 -13.13
CA PHE A 149 12.68 -31.62 -13.73
C PHE A 149 13.59 -32.12 -14.86
N SER A 150 14.32 -31.23 -15.52
CA SER A 150 15.31 -31.57 -16.55
C SER A 150 16.70 -31.87 -15.97
N SER A 151 16.90 -31.74 -14.66
CA SER A 151 18.19 -32.00 -14.02
C SER A 151 18.46 -33.50 -13.88
N GLU A 152 19.62 -33.94 -14.38
CA GLU A 152 20.09 -35.33 -14.26
C GLU A 152 20.81 -35.61 -12.94
N ASN A 153 21.15 -34.58 -12.14
CA ASN A 153 21.88 -34.71 -10.89
C ASN A 153 20.92 -34.71 -9.67
N PRO A 154 20.66 -35.87 -9.03
CA PRO A 154 19.69 -35.95 -7.94
C PRO A 154 20.10 -35.16 -6.69
N GLN A 155 21.39 -35.08 -6.39
CA GLN A 155 21.91 -34.36 -5.22
C GLN A 155 21.74 -32.85 -5.40
N GLU A 156 22.12 -32.32 -6.56
CA GLU A 156 21.92 -30.91 -6.88
C GLU A 156 20.43 -30.55 -6.88
N ARG A 157 19.60 -31.41 -7.46
CA ARG A 157 18.14 -31.23 -7.48
C ARG A 157 17.54 -31.16 -6.08
N GLY A 158 17.96 -32.03 -5.17
CA GLY A 158 17.53 -32.00 -3.77
C GLY A 158 17.94 -30.70 -3.08
N TYR A 159 19.20 -30.31 -3.22
CA TYR A 159 19.71 -29.07 -2.62
C TYR A 159 19.01 -27.80 -3.15
N ARG A 160 18.71 -27.76 -4.45
CA ARG A 160 17.96 -26.62 -5.02
C ARG A 160 16.50 -26.62 -4.60
N LEU A 161 15.88 -27.78 -4.41
CA LEU A 161 14.54 -27.88 -3.82
C LEU A 161 14.51 -27.31 -2.39
N GLU A 162 15.47 -27.67 -1.54
CA GLU A 162 15.58 -27.12 -0.18
C GLU A 162 15.60 -25.58 -0.21
N LYS A 163 16.39 -24.99 -1.10
CA LYS A 163 16.46 -23.53 -1.29
C LYS A 163 15.15 -22.92 -1.76
N ILE A 164 14.48 -23.54 -2.74
CA ILE A 164 13.20 -23.07 -3.26
C ILE A 164 12.18 -23.03 -2.13
N VAL A 165 12.08 -24.11 -1.34
CA VAL A 165 11.15 -24.18 -0.22
C VAL A 165 11.50 -23.16 0.86
N ALA A 166 12.76 -23.05 1.28
CA ALA A 166 13.18 -22.06 2.26
C ALA A 166 12.81 -20.63 1.83
N ASN A 167 13.05 -20.29 0.56
CA ASN A 167 12.69 -18.98 0.02
C ASN A 167 11.18 -18.78 -0.10
N LEU A 168 10.42 -19.83 -0.44
CA LEU A 168 8.97 -19.78 -0.46
C LEU A 168 8.40 -19.46 0.93
N PHE A 169 8.93 -20.09 1.99
CA PHE A 169 8.54 -19.79 3.36
C PHE A 169 8.85 -18.33 3.74
N ARG A 170 10.08 -17.86 3.45
CA ARG A 170 10.48 -16.46 3.72
C ARG A 170 9.61 -15.43 2.99
N ILE A 171 9.25 -15.69 1.74
CA ILE A 171 8.37 -14.79 0.94
C ILE A 171 6.94 -14.74 1.53
N ASN A 172 6.52 -15.79 2.22
CA ASN A 172 5.23 -15.86 2.90
C ASN A 172 5.30 -15.37 4.35
N ASP A 173 6.40 -14.75 4.77
CA ASP A 173 6.63 -14.25 6.13
C ASP A 173 6.51 -15.35 7.20
N ILE A 174 6.84 -16.60 6.83
CA ILE A 174 6.92 -17.72 7.77
C ILE A 174 8.39 -17.94 8.10
N ASP A 175 8.70 -17.86 9.39
CA ASP A 175 10.07 -18.06 9.88
C ASP A 175 10.52 -19.50 9.61
N TYR A 176 11.59 -19.63 8.82
CA TYR A 176 12.11 -20.90 8.33
C TYR A 176 13.62 -20.96 8.56
N HIS A 177 14.04 -22.00 9.26
CA HIS A 177 15.43 -22.35 9.50
C HIS A 177 15.86 -23.40 8.47
N ASP A 178 16.98 -23.12 7.80
CA ASP A 178 17.59 -24.00 6.82
C ASP A 178 18.04 -25.34 7.43
N SER A 179 18.54 -26.26 6.58
CA SER A 179 18.98 -27.57 7.01
C SER A 179 20.02 -27.53 8.12
N TYR A 180 19.86 -28.42 9.11
CA TYR A 180 20.69 -28.45 10.30
C TYR A 180 20.89 -29.88 10.81
N ARG A 181 21.91 -30.02 11.66
CA ARG A 181 22.19 -31.26 12.40
C ARG A 181 21.94 -31.04 13.88
N ASN A 182 21.49 -32.08 14.58
CA ASN A 182 21.44 -32.06 16.04
C ASN A 182 22.87 -31.99 16.63
N SER A 183 22.97 -31.62 17.91
CA SER A 183 24.26 -31.43 18.60
C SER A 183 25.16 -32.67 18.61
N THR A 184 24.58 -33.86 18.45
CA THR A 184 25.29 -35.15 18.38
C THR A 184 25.64 -35.59 16.96
N ASN A 185 25.34 -34.78 15.93
CA ASN A 185 25.53 -35.07 14.51
C ASN A 185 24.86 -36.36 13.99
N THR A 186 23.89 -36.91 14.73
CA THR A 186 23.23 -38.18 14.41
C THR A 186 21.93 -38.00 13.63
N GLN A 187 21.32 -36.81 13.67
CA GLN A 187 20.09 -36.49 12.94
C GLN A 187 20.33 -35.27 12.07
N GLN A 188 20.07 -35.40 10.76
CA GLN A 188 19.98 -34.29 9.82
C GLN A 188 18.50 -34.04 9.49
N LEU A 189 18.14 -32.76 9.44
CA LEU A 189 16.84 -32.26 9.01
C LEU A 189 17.04 -31.25 7.90
N ASP A 190 16.11 -31.23 6.95
CA ASP A 190 16.19 -30.38 5.76
C ASP A 190 15.65 -28.97 6.06
N GLY A 191 14.93 -28.83 7.17
CA GLY A 191 14.66 -27.53 7.78
C GLY A 191 13.70 -27.62 8.97
N TYR A 192 13.30 -26.44 9.41
CA TYR A 192 12.39 -26.25 10.53
C TYR A 192 11.60 -24.96 10.35
N PHE A 193 10.33 -24.95 10.75
CA PHE A 193 9.55 -23.72 10.81
C PHE A 193 8.56 -23.74 11.98
N ARG A 194 8.11 -22.54 12.37
CA ARG A 194 7.03 -22.38 13.34
C ARG A 194 5.78 -21.88 12.65
N PHE A 195 4.65 -22.51 12.93
CA PHE A 195 3.36 -22.14 12.35
C PHE A 195 2.23 -22.28 13.36
N GLU A 196 1.45 -21.20 13.53
CA GLU A 196 0.30 -21.14 14.45
C GLU A 196 0.58 -21.71 15.86
N GLY A 197 1.79 -21.43 16.38
CA GLY A 197 2.21 -21.84 17.72
C GLY A 197 2.83 -23.23 17.82
N PHE A 198 2.88 -24.00 16.73
CA PHE A 198 3.48 -25.34 16.67
C PHE A 198 4.80 -25.33 15.90
N ASP A 199 5.68 -26.26 16.27
CA ASP A 199 6.99 -26.46 15.64
C ASP A 199 6.92 -27.59 14.62
N TYR A 200 7.53 -27.40 13.46
CA TYR A 200 7.52 -28.34 12.36
C TYR A 200 8.95 -28.69 11.92
N LEU A 201 9.28 -29.98 11.94
CA LEU A 201 10.48 -30.51 11.31
C LEU A 201 10.20 -30.81 9.85
N VAL A 202 11.13 -30.46 8.95
CA VAL A 202 10.95 -30.66 7.52
C VAL A 202 11.92 -31.71 6.98
N GLU A 203 11.38 -32.63 6.17
CA GLU A 203 12.17 -33.55 5.35
C GLU A 203 11.63 -33.53 3.93
N MET A 204 12.54 -33.44 2.95
CA MET A 204 12.24 -33.31 1.53
C MET A 204 12.86 -34.46 0.76
N LYS A 205 12.14 -35.00 -0.22
CA LYS A 205 12.62 -36.04 -1.11
C LYS A 205 12.24 -35.76 -2.56
N TRP A 206 13.24 -35.88 -3.44
CA TRP A 206 13.05 -35.85 -4.90
C TRP A 206 13.61 -37.12 -5.54
N GLU A 207 12.97 -38.24 -5.22
CA GLU A 207 13.36 -39.57 -5.67
C GLU A 207 12.51 -40.03 -6.85
N LYS A 208 13.02 -40.96 -7.66
CA LYS A 208 12.31 -41.45 -8.86
C LYS A 208 10.96 -42.10 -8.54
N ASN A 209 10.87 -42.83 -7.43
CA ASN A 209 9.67 -43.56 -7.03
C ASN A 209 8.96 -42.86 -5.88
N PRO A 210 7.63 -43.01 -5.74
CA PRO A 210 6.91 -42.55 -4.56
C PRO A 210 7.50 -43.11 -3.27
N VAL A 211 7.50 -42.29 -2.22
CA VAL A 211 8.15 -42.58 -0.93
C VAL A 211 7.50 -43.78 -0.25
N ASN A 212 8.31 -44.55 0.49
CA ASN A 212 7.92 -45.73 1.27
C ASN A 212 7.87 -45.45 2.80
N SER A 213 7.21 -46.34 3.55
CA SER A 213 6.98 -46.17 5.00
C SER A 213 8.26 -45.95 5.84
N PRO A 214 9.40 -46.62 5.59
CA PRO A 214 10.62 -46.40 6.37
C PRO A 214 11.14 -44.96 6.38
N LYS A 215 10.98 -44.22 5.27
CA LYS A 215 11.45 -42.82 5.18
C LYS A 215 10.59 -41.89 6.03
N ILE A 216 9.28 -42.10 6.01
CA ILE A 216 8.36 -41.35 6.87
C ILE A 216 8.59 -41.71 8.35
N ALA A 217 8.81 -42.99 8.65
CA ALA A 217 9.09 -43.47 10.01
C ALA A 217 10.35 -42.83 10.60
N SER A 218 11.39 -42.60 9.78
CA SER A 218 12.59 -41.86 10.18
C SER A 218 12.27 -40.44 10.63
N LEU A 219 11.46 -39.68 9.88
CA LEU A 219 11.02 -38.35 10.30
C LEU A 219 10.14 -38.41 11.56
N LYS A 220 9.20 -39.38 11.63
CA LYS A 220 8.35 -39.58 12.81
C LYS A 220 9.18 -39.83 14.06
N GLN A 221 10.20 -40.69 14.00
CA GLN A 221 11.11 -40.94 15.10
C GLN A 221 11.84 -39.66 15.53
N LYS A 222 12.30 -38.82 14.58
CA LYS A 222 12.92 -37.53 14.90
C LYS A 222 11.94 -36.62 15.63
N VAL A 223 10.69 -36.53 15.17
CA VAL A 223 9.61 -35.75 15.79
C VAL A 223 9.30 -36.24 17.20
N ASP A 224 9.17 -37.55 17.41
CA ASP A 224 8.84 -38.14 18.72
C ASP A 224 9.94 -37.95 19.78
N THR A 225 11.16 -37.60 19.37
CA THR A 225 12.25 -37.20 20.29
C THR A 225 12.22 -35.73 20.70
N LYS A 226 11.27 -34.92 20.19
CA LYS A 226 11.14 -33.49 20.49
C LYS A 226 10.02 -33.24 21.50
N LEU A 227 9.73 -31.96 21.77
CA LEU A 227 8.65 -31.56 22.66
C LEU A 227 7.30 -32.10 22.16
N THR A 228 6.36 -32.33 23.08
CA THR A 228 5.08 -33.04 22.83
C THR A 228 4.23 -32.44 21.69
N SER A 229 4.46 -31.18 21.31
CA SER A 229 3.73 -30.46 20.25
C SER A 229 4.48 -30.35 18.91
N THR A 230 5.68 -30.92 18.79
CA THR A 230 6.42 -30.91 17.52
C THR A 230 5.75 -31.82 16.50
N ARG A 231 5.65 -31.33 15.26
CA ARG A 231 5.07 -32.02 14.10
C ARG A 231 6.11 -32.14 13.00
N GLY A 232 5.79 -32.87 11.94
CA GLY A 232 6.60 -32.97 10.74
C GLY A 232 5.86 -32.53 9.50
N LEU A 233 6.58 -31.96 8.54
CA LEU A 233 6.16 -31.80 7.16
C LEU A 233 7.09 -32.65 6.29
N PHE A 234 6.52 -33.63 5.60
CA PHE A 234 7.24 -34.45 4.63
C PHE A 234 6.84 -34.01 3.22
N LEU A 235 7.80 -33.48 2.47
CA LEU A 235 7.61 -33.07 1.08
C LEU A 235 8.22 -34.11 0.14
N SER A 236 7.40 -34.71 -0.72
CA SER A 236 7.85 -35.68 -1.72
C SER A 236 7.42 -35.26 -3.12
N ILE A 237 8.37 -34.91 -3.99
CA ILE A 237 8.01 -34.39 -5.33
C ILE A 237 7.24 -35.43 -6.16
N ASN A 238 7.64 -36.69 -6.09
CA ASN A 238 6.96 -37.79 -6.79
C ASN A 238 5.93 -38.51 -5.90
N GLY A 239 5.45 -37.84 -4.85
CA GLY A 239 4.33 -38.27 -4.03
C GLY A 239 4.61 -39.46 -3.11
N PHE A 240 3.52 -40.11 -2.71
CA PHE A 240 3.46 -41.17 -1.70
C PHE A 240 2.69 -42.36 -2.27
N ARG A 241 3.03 -43.57 -1.81
CA ARG A 241 2.22 -44.75 -2.13
C ARG A 241 0.96 -44.77 -1.26
N ASP A 242 -0.14 -45.29 -1.77
CA ASP A 242 -1.41 -45.38 -1.02
C ASP A 242 -1.26 -46.17 0.28
N GLU A 243 -0.49 -47.26 0.26
CA GLU A 243 -0.14 -48.07 1.44
C GLU A 243 0.55 -47.23 2.53
N VAL A 244 1.39 -46.26 2.15
CA VAL A 244 2.07 -45.35 3.08
C VAL A 244 1.10 -44.34 3.66
N ILE A 245 0.17 -43.81 2.86
CA ILE A 245 -0.86 -42.91 3.37
C ILE A 245 -1.72 -43.63 4.41
N GLN A 246 -2.12 -44.87 4.12
CA GLN A 246 -2.90 -45.71 5.04
C GLN A 246 -2.11 -46.06 6.30
N ASP A 247 -0.82 -46.38 6.19
CA ASP A 247 0.04 -46.72 7.32
C ASP A 247 0.12 -45.61 8.37
N PHE A 248 0.07 -44.35 7.94
CA PHE A 248 0.20 -43.16 8.78
C PHE A 248 -1.13 -42.45 9.05
N SER A 249 -2.24 -42.92 8.47
CA SER A 249 -3.58 -42.41 8.74
C SER A 249 -4.11 -42.93 10.08
N ASN A 250 -4.78 -42.07 10.85
CA ASN A 250 -5.42 -42.42 12.14
C ASN A 250 -4.46 -43.01 13.21
N LYS A 251 -3.15 -42.88 13.04
CA LYS A 251 -2.11 -43.41 13.96
C LYS A 251 -1.21 -42.31 14.51
N ASP A 252 -1.81 -41.38 15.25
CA ASP A 252 -1.10 -40.21 15.81
C ASP A 252 -0.41 -39.41 14.69
N ALA A 253 -1.25 -38.82 13.83
CA ALA A 253 -0.85 -38.10 12.63
C ALA A 253 -0.10 -36.80 12.98
N LYS A 254 1.18 -36.94 13.32
CA LYS A 254 2.12 -35.85 13.56
C LYS A 254 2.81 -35.36 12.31
N ILE A 255 2.73 -36.11 11.21
CA ILE A 255 3.42 -35.82 9.96
C ILE A 255 2.40 -35.46 8.88
N LEU A 256 2.55 -34.26 8.31
CA LEU A 256 1.79 -33.82 7.14
C LEU A 256 2.55 -34.22 5.88
N PHE A 257 1.84 -34.71 4.87
CA PHE A 257 2.41 -35.08 3.58
C PHE A 257 2.06 -34.02 2.56
N MET A 258 3.06 -33.49 1.85
CA MET A 258 2.87 -32.59 0.72
C MET A 258 3.59 -33.17 -0.49
N ASP A 259 2.96 -33.12 -1.67
CA ASP A 259 3.59 -33.59 -2.89
C ASP A 259 4.04 -32.47 -3.84
N GLY A 260 4.71 -32.84 -4.93
CA GLY A 260 5.19 -31.90 -5.93
C GLY A 260 4.09 -31.19 -6.73
N GLN A 261 2.90 -31.76 -6.81
CA GLN A 261 1.75 -31.13 -7.46
C GLN A 261 1.18 -30.03 -6.57
N GLU A 262 1.06 -30.30 -5.26
CA GLU A 262 0.66 -29.29 -4.27
C GLU A 262 1.68 -28.15 -4.18
N LEU A 263 2.98 -28.47 -4.20
CA LEU A 263 4.03 -27.44 -4.25
C LEU A 263 3.93 -26.59 -5.53
N ALA A 264 3.71 -27.21 -6.69
CA ALA A 264 3.47 -26.50 -7.94
C ALA A 264 2.24 -25.58 -7.85
N TYR A 265 1.15 -26.07 -7.27
CA TYR A 265 -0.08 -25.30 -7.06
C TYR A 265 0.13 -24.05 -6.20
N ILE A 266 0.99 -24.14 -5.17
CA ILE A 266 1.41 -22.99 -4.35
C ILE A 266 2.31 -22.04 -5.15
N LEU A 267 3.31 -22.56 -5.88
CA LEU A 267 4.23 -21.76 -6.69
C LEU A 267 3.55 -21.06 -7.88
N GLU A 268 2.46 -21.63 -8.39
CA GLU A 268 1.57 -20.98 -9.36
C GLU A 268 0.65 -19.91 -8.73
N ASN A 269 0.79 -19.67 -7.43
CA ASN A 269 0.01 -18.71 -6.66
C ASN A 269 -1.51 -18.96 -6.75
N ARG A 270 -1.92 -20.24 -6.90
CA ARG A 270 -3.33 -20.67 -6.84
C ARG A 270 -3.86 -20.66 -5.41
N ILE A 271 -2.97 -20.95 -4.46
CA ILE A 271 -3.18 -20.84 -3.01
C ILE A 271 -1.89 -20.32 -2.38
N SER A 272 -1.98 -19.51 -1.34
CA SER A 272 -0.79 -19.09 -0.59
C SER A 272 -0.24 -20.26 0.24
N LEU A 273 1.07 -20.27 0.52
CA LEU A 273 1.66 -21.29 1.40
C LEU A 273 0.98 -21.30 2.78
N TYR A 274 0.66 -20.11 3.31
CA TYR A 274 -0.04 -19.97 4.60
C TYR A 274 -1.38 -20.71 4.61
N GLU A 275 -2.22 -20.46 3.60
CA GLU A 275 -3.53 -21.13 3.48
C GLU A 275 -3.38 -22.63 3.18
N ALA A 276 -2.40 -23.03 2.35
CA ALA A 276 -2.12 -24.44 2.10
C ALA A 276 -1.76 -25.20 3.39
N LEU A 277 -0.88 -24.63 4.22
CA LEU A 277 -0.54 -25.22 5.51
C LEU A 277 -1.76 -25.34 6.42
N LYS A 278 -2.59 -24.29 6.52
CA LYS A 278 -3.85 -24.33 7.30
C LYS A 278 -4.78 -25.43 6.82
N VAL A 279 -5.00 -25.53 5.52
CA VAL A 279 -5.85 -26.57 4.93
C VAL A 279 -5.37 -27.96 5.33
N LYS A 280 -4.07 -28.23 5.18
CA LYS A 280 -3.50 -29.53 5.52
C LYS A 280 -3.55 -29.82 7.01
N ILE A 281 -3.25 -28.83 7.86
CA ILE A 281 -3.30 -28.97 9.31
C ILE A 281 -4.73 -29.26 9.78
N ILE A 282 -5.70 -28.45 9.35
CA ILE A 282 -7.11 -28.61 9.73
C ILE A 282 -7.64 -29.93 9.21
N GLY A 283 -7.35 -30.27 7.95
CA GLY A 283 -7.76 -31.51 7.32
C GLY A 283 -7.22 -32.74 8.05
N ALA A 284 -5.91 -32.78 8.28
CA ALA A 284 -5.27 -33.90 8.99
C ALA A 284 -5.76 -34.01 10.43
N SER A 285 -5.97 -32.88 11.12
CA SER A 285 -6.50 -32.88 12.49
C SER A 285 -7.94 -33.41 12.57
N LYS A 286 -8.77 -33.12 11.56
CA LYS A 286 -10.18 -33.56 11.50
C LYS A 286 -10.34 -35.02 11.08
N THR A 287 -9.53 -35.46 10.13
CA THR A 287 -9.74 -36.74 9.43
C THR A 287 -8.74 -37.82 9.83
N GLY A 288 -7.64 -37.45 10.50
CA GLY A 288 -6.50 -38.32 10.75
C GLY A 288 -5.70 -38.68 9.49
N ASN A 289 -6.06 -38.16 8.31
CA ASN A 289 -5.34 -38.39 7.06
C ASN A 289 -4.16 -37.41 6.92
N PRO A 290 -2.90 -37.87 6.83
CA PRO A 290 -1.74 -37.00 6.69
C PRO A 290 -1.65 -36.32 5.30
N ASN A 291 -2.32 -36.87 4.29
CA ASN A 291 -2.24 -36.42 2.89
C ASN A 291 -3.54 -35.76 2.40
N VAL A 292 -4.05 -34.77 3.14
CA VAL A 292 -5.21 -33.99 2.69
C VAL A 292 -4.82 -33.07 1.54
N SER A 293 -5.47 -33.20 0.38
CA SER A 293 -5.21 -32.37 -0.81
C SER A 293 -5.62 -30.91 -0.59
N ILE A 294 -4.77 -29.98 -1.04
CA ILE A 294 -5.09 -28.55 -1.18
C ILE A 294 -5.70 -28.20 -2.55
N ILE A 295 -5.59 -29.10 -3.52
CA ILE A 295 -6.13 -28.95 -4.87
C ILE A 295 -7.56 -29.53 -4.81
N ASN A 296 -8.59 -28.72 -5.07
CA ASN A 296 -10.03 -29.09 -5.05
C ASN A 296 -10.79 -28.98 -3.71
N GLN A 297 -10.47 -28.01 -2.85
CA GLN A 297 -11.40 -27.63 -1.78
C GLN A 297 -12.39 -26.60 -2.33
N GLU A 298 -13.60 -27.05 -2.66
CA GLU A 298 -14.77 -26.19 -2.93
C GLU A 298 -15.19 -25.40 -1.70
#